data_AF-X1C4X6-F1
#
_entry.id   AF-X1C4X6-F1
#
_cell.length_a   1.000
_cell.length_b   1.000
_cell.length_c   1.000
_cell.angle_alpha   90.00
_cell.angle_beta   90.00
_cell.angle_gamma   90.00
#
_symmetry.space_group_name_H-M   'P 1'
#
loop_
_entity.id
_entity.type
_entity.pdbx_description
1 polymer ?
#
loop_
_entity_poly.entity_id
_entity_poly.type
_entity_poly.pdbx_seq_one_letter_code
_entity_poly.pdbx_strand_id
1 'polypeptide(L)'
;GDVILRDRMQFDLDVSGNRTTLYGRIDLSSYVNPISREGLAIKEVRFQIREPNGALANTGALPPVADFFSTSGVEGKQSALKLYATTRAYENASEVGIASPDVLCVLEKFSVVGASPSPSAPAVLVWEDWYGPKDLHPEGYTVVSDLLIGVAADNWSAQAEDTLEVDIMLIAEPIKITTERMNEILSQAQDL
;
A
#
# COMPACT_ATOMS: atom_id res chain seq x y z
N GLY A 1 20.91 1.03 -15.68
CA GLY A 1 21.46 0.44 -14.45
C GLY A 1 20.51 0.75 -13.34
N ASP A 2 19.99 -0.26 -12.66
CA ASP A 2 18.85 -0.10 -11.75
C ASP A 2 19.22 0.74 -10.53
N VAL A 3 18.30 1.62 -10.14
CA VAL A 3 18.36 2.48 -8.97
C VAL A 3 17.42 1.92 -7.91
N ILE A 4 17.89 1.88 -6.66
CA ILE A 4 17.08 1.47 -5.52
C ILE A 4 16.78 2.70 -4.69
N LEU A 5 15.50 3.06 -4.60
CA LEU A 5 15.00 4.15 -3.76
C LEU A 5 14.34 3.55 -2.52
N ARG A 6 14.53 4.20 -1.38
CA ARG A 6 13.94 3.79 -0.11
C ARG A 6 13.35 5.00 0.58
N ASP A 7 12.16 4.82 1.12
CA ASP A 7 11.49 5.85 1.90
C ASP A 7 10.70 5.20 3.05
N ARG A 8 10.25 6.02 3.98
CA ARG A 8 9.41 5.61 5.10
C ARG A 8 8.31 6.62 5.33
N MET A 9 7.08 6.13 5.43
CA MET A 9 5.95 6.93 5.90
C MET A 9 5.48 6.45 7.27
N GLN A 10 4.86 7.35 8.03
CA GLN A 10 4.17 7.06 9.27
C GLN A 10 2.69 7.41 9.13
N PHE A 11 1.83 6.64 9.79
CA PHE A 11 0.39 6.91 9.87
C PHE A 11 -0.15 6.40 11.19
N ASP A 12 -1.13 7.11 11.76
CA ASP A 12 -1.76 6.68 13.01
C ASP A 12 -3.04 5.89 12.72
N LEU A 13 -3.54 5.16 13.71
CA LEU A 13 -4.90 4.64 13.67
C LEU A 13 -5.78 5.43 14.65
N ASP A 14 -7.07 5.56 14.34
CA ASP A 14 -8.02 6.13 15.29
C ASP A 14 -8.34 5.14 16.44
N VAL A 15 -9.19 5.58 17.37
CA VAL A 15 -9.61 4.77 18.54
C VAL A 15 -10.35 3.48 18.15
N SER A 16 -10.89 3.40 16.94
CA SER A 16 -11.56 2.21 16.41
C SER A 16 -10.64 1.37 15.54
N GLY A 17 -9.35 1.72 15.42
CA GLY A 17 -8.41 1.06 14.53
C GLY A 17 -8.62 1.40 13.06
N ASN A 18 -9.32 2.50 12.75
CA ASN A 18 -9.59 2.91 11.38
C ASN A 18 -8.59 3.98 10.92
N ARG A 19 -8.37 4.02 9.62
CA ARG A 19 -7.68 5.10 8.93
C ARG A 19 -8.28 5.28 7.54
N THR A 20 -8.90 6.44 7.33
CA THR A 20 -9.28 6.91 5.99
C THR A 20 -8.03 7.05 5.11
N THR A 21 -8.22 6.96 3.79
CA THR A 21 -7.14 7.08 2.81
C THR A 21 -6.15 8.19 3.15
N LEU A 22 -4.89 7.83 3.39
CA LEU A 22 -3.79 8.77 3.57
C LEU A 22 -2.71 8.48 2.52
N TYR A 23 -2.10 9.54 2.00
CA TYR A 23 -1.05 9.43 1.01
C TYR A 23 0.30 9.90 1.55
N GLY A 24 1.30 9.03 1.45
CA GLY A 24 2.70 9.41 1.38
C GLY A 24 3.08 9.76 -0.06
N ARG A 25 4.10 10.62 -0.25
CA ARG A 25 4.61 10.99 -1.57
C ARG A 25 6.11 10.71 -1.62
N ILE A 26 6.52 9.90 -2.59
CA ILE A 26 7.93 9.67 -2.90
C ILE A 26 8.31 10.66 -4.00
N ASP A 27 9.19 11.59 -3.64
CA ASP A 27 9.73 12.57 -4.57
C ASP A 27 10.69 11.90 -5.56
N LEU A 28 10.32 11.94 -6.84
CA LEU A 28 11.11 11.39 -7.95
C LEU A 28 11.69 12.50 -8.84
N SER A 29 11.55 13.77 -8.46
CA SER A 29 11.94 14.94 -9.26
C SER A 29 13.43 14.96 -9.67
N SER A 30 14.30 14.28 -8.92
CA SER A 30 15.72 14.13 -9.27
C SER A 30 15.98 13.15 -10.41
N TYR A 31 14.98 12.33 -10.76
CA TYR A 31 15.08 11.25 -11.74
C TYR A 31 14.09 11.38 -12.89
N VAL A 32 13.00 12.14 -12.70
CA VAL A 32 12.01 12.41 -13.72
C VAL A 32 12.09 13.88 -14.13
N ASN A 33 12.21 14.11 -15.44
CA ASN A 33 12.17 15.45 -15.99
C ASN A 33 11.41 15.40 -17.33
N PRO A 34 10.16 15.88 -17.35
CA PRO A 34 9.32 15.88 -18.56
C PRO A 34 9.93 16.70 -19.71
N ILE A 35 10.71 17.75 -19.40
CA ILE A 35 11.31 18.64 -20.40
C ILE A 35 12.49 17.94 -21.09
N SER A 36 13.35 17.25 -20.34
CA SER A 36 14.48 16.46 -20.87
C SER A 36 14.08 15.04 -21.31
N ARG A 37 12.82 14.64 -21.08
CA ARG A 37 12.27 13.31 -21.39
C ARG A 37 12.93 12.18 -20.62
N GLU A 38 13.34 12.49 -19.41
CA GLU A 38 13.88 11.53 -18.46
C GLU A 38 12.72 11.03 -17.59
N GLY A 39 12.63 9.71 -17.45
CA GLY A 39 11.67 9.09 -16.55
C GLY A 39 12.24 7.84 -15.93
N LEU A 40 11.42 7.20 -15.10
CA LEU A 40 11.78 5.96 -14.42
C LEU A 40 10.81 4.86 -14.83
N ALA A 41 11.34 3.69 -15.16
CA ALA A 41 10.56 2.45 -15.24
C ALA A 41 10.64 1.74 -13.88
N ILE A 42 9.56 1.78 -13.11
CA ILE A 42 9.45 1.06 -11.83
C ILE A 42 9.21 -0.41 -12.11
N LYS A 43 10.18 -1.25 -11.74
CA LYS A 43 10.16 -2.71 -11.95
C LYS A 43 9.64 -3.45 -10.71
N GLU A 44 9.88 -2.91 -9.53
CA GLU A 44 9.48 -3.53 -8.28
C GLU A 44 9.16 -2.49 -7.22
N VAL A 45 8.12 -2.74 -6.45
CA VAL A 45 7.77 -2.02 -5.23
C VAL A 45 7.71 -3.06 -4.12
N ARG A 46 8.20 -2.73 -2.93
CA ARG A 46 8.05 -3.56 -1.74
C ARG A 46 7.57 -2.69 -0.58
N PHE A 47 6.66 -3.24 0.20
CA PHE A 47 6.21 -2.66 1.45
C PHE A 47 6.61 -3.54 2.62
N GLN A 48 6.97 -2.91 3.72
CA GLN A 48 7.08 -3.56 5.01
C GLN A 48 6.40 -2.66 6.04
N ILE A 49 5.36 -3.19 6.69
CA ILE A 49 4.70 -2.51 7.80
C ILE A 49 5.45 -2.83 9.09
N ARG A 50 5.69 -1.81 9.90
CA ARG A 50 6.33 -1.93 11.21
C ARG A 50 5.52 -1.21 12.28
N GLU A 51 5.57 -1.78 13.47
CA GLU A 51 4.96 -1.28 14.70
C GLU A 51 6.10 -1.08 15.72
N PRO A 52 6.84 0.04 15.64
CA PRO A 52 8.05 0.23 16.45
C PRO A 52 7.76 0.34 17.95
N ASN A 53 6.55 0.78 18.32
CA ASN A 53 6.12 1.00 19.70
C ASN A 53 5.19 -0.11 20.23
N GLY A 54 5.10 -1.23 19.50
CA GLY A 54 4.16 -2.31 19.80
C GLY A 54 4.59 -3.27 20.90
N ALA A 55 3.74 -4.26 21.16
CA ALA A 55 4.00 -5.32 22.14
C ALA A 55 5.28 -6.14 21.83
N LEU A 56 5.66 -6.24 20.56
CA LEU A 56 6.87 -6.93 20.10
C LEU A 56 8.06 -5.96 19.95
N ALA A 57 8.48 -5.33 21.05
CA ALA A 57 9.48 -4.27 21.07
C ALA A 57 10.84 -4.60 20.42
N ASN A 58 11.20 -5.89 20.29
CA ASN A 58 12.45 -6.31 19.66
C ASN A 58 12.36 -6.48 18.14
N THR A 59 11.18 -6.82 17.61
CA THR A 59 11.00 -7.11 16.18
C THR A 59 10.29 -5.99 15.45
N GLY A 60 9.46 -5.21 16.15
CA GLY A 60 8.60 -4.18 15.56
C GLY A 60 7.69 -4.73 14.46
N ALA A 61 7.40 -6.04 14.49
CA ALA A 61 6.61 -6.71 13.48
C ALA A 61 5.12 -6.50 13.75
N LEU A 62 4.37 -6.12 12.72
CA LEU A 62 2.92 -5.98 12.82
C LEU A 62 2.28 -7.36 13.12
N PRO A 63 1.46 -7.47 14.18
CA PRO A 63 0.70 -8.68 14.47
C PRO A 63 -0.20 -9.06 13.28
N PRO A 64 -0.30 -10.36 12.95
CA PRO A 64 -1.11 -10.81 11.83
C PRO A 64 -2.62 -10.72 12.10
N VAL A 65 -3.02 -10.55 13.35
CA VAL A 65 -4.43 -10.47 13.77
C VAL A 65 -4.70 -9.05 14.24
N ALA A 66 -5.71 -8.43 13.63
CA ALA A 66 -5.99 -7.01 13.77
C ALA A 66 -7.01 -6.67 14.88
N ASP A 67 -7.72 -7.65 15.44
CA ASP A 67 -8.57 -7.50 16.63
C ASP A 67 -8.27 -8.63 17.62
N PHE A 68 -8.15 -8.29 18.90
CA PHE A 68 -8.00 -9.32 19.94
C PHE A 68 -9.30 -10.13 20.05
N PHE A 69 -9.17 -11.44 20.16
CA PHE A 69 -10.26 -12.43 20.15
C PHE A 69 -11.63 -11.89 20.58
N SER A 70 -12.58 -11.83 19.64
CA SER A 70 -13.99 -11.67 19.97
C SER A 70 -14.40 -12.85 20.86
N THR A 71 -14.57 -12.60 22.15
CA THR A 71 -14.97 -13.61 23.15
C THR A 71 -16.46 -13.97 23.06
N SER A 72 -17.22 -13.37 22.15
CA SER A 72 -18.69 -13.31 22.25
C SER A 72 -19.48 -13.61 20.96
N GLY A 73 -18.86 -13.88 19.82
CA GLY A 73 -19.57 -13.87 18.53
C GLY A 73 -19.71 -15.23 17.86
N VAL A 74 -20.94 -15.59 17.47
CA VAL A 74 -21.21 -16.55 16.37
C VAL A 74 -20.85 -15.91 15.01
N GLU A 75 -20.71 -14.58 14.97
CA GLU A 75 -20.30 -13.80 13.79
C GLU A 75 -18.81 -13.47 13.83
N GLY A 76 -18.13 -13.69 12.69
CA GLY A 76 -16.74 -13.33 12.51
C GLY A 76 -16.59 -11.82 12.31
N LYS A 77 -15.73 -11.18 13.10
CA LYS A 77 -15.32 -9.78 12.88
C LYS A 77 -14.24 -9.72 11.81
N GLN A 78 -14.37 -8.79 10.88
CA GLN A 78 -13.44 -8.58 9.76
C GLN A 78 -12.65 -7.31 9.95
N SER A 79 -11.36 -7.37 9.63
CA SER A 79 -10.45 -6.25 9.68
C SER A 79 -9.52 -6.31 8.47
N ALA A 80 -9.23 -5.15 7.88
CA ALA A 80 -8.44 -5.05 6.67
C ALA A 80 -7.47 -3.88 6.74
N LEU A 81 -6.31 -4.04 6.12
CA LEU A 81 -5.35 -2.97 5.85
C LEU A 81 -4.94 -3.05 4.39
N LYS A 82 -4.97 -1.91 3.72
CA LYS A 82 -4.67 -1.80 2.29
C LYS A 82 -3.57 -0.78 2.06
N LEU A 83 -2.56 -1.18 1.30
CA LEU A 83 -1.47 -0.34 0.81
C LEU A 83 -1.40 -0.43 -0.70
N TYR A 84 -1.13 0.68 -1.37
CA TYR A 84 -0.99 0.67 -2.83
C TYR A 84 -0.09 1.79 -3.31
N ALA A 85 0.64 1.55 -4.39
CA ALA A 85 1.39 2.58 -5.09
C ALA A 85 0.63 3.02 -6.34
N THR A 86 0.49 4.33 -6.52
CA THR A 86 -0.23 4.92 -7.65
C THR A 86 0.37 6.26 -8.04
N THR A 87 0.17 6.67 -9.30
CA THR A 87 0.49 8.05 -9.73
C THR A 87 -0.71 8.99 -9.64
N ARG A 88 -1.89 8.47 -9.29
CA ARG A 88 -3.15 9.22 -9.15
C ARG A 88 -3.69 9.14 -7.73
N ALA A 89 -4.10 10.27 -7.17
CA ALA A 89 -4.82 10.27 -5.90
C ALA A 89 -6.28 9.82 -6.10
N TYR A 90 -6.73 8.88 -5.29
CA TYR A 90 -8.11 8.43 -5.18
C TYR A 90 -8.70 8.95 -3.87
N GLU A 91 -9.99 9.26 -3.87
CA GLU A 91 -10.66 9.70 -2.65
C GLU A 91 -10.73 8.54 -1.63
N ASN A 92 -11.13 7.36 -2.11
CA ASN A 92 -11.37 6.19 -1.26
C ASN A 92 -10.50 5.00 -1.69
N ALA A 93 -9.81 4.37 -0.73
CA ALA A 93 -9.03 3.16 -0.97
C ALA A 93 -9.87 1.96 -1.45
N SER A 94 -11.19 1.98 -1.19
CA SER A 94 -12.14 0.98 -1.69
C SER A 94 -12.33 1.02 -3.21
N GLU A 95 -11.99 2.12 -3.87
CA GLU A 95 -12.09 2.29 -5.34
C GLU A 95 -10.81 1.85 -6.07
N VAL A 96 -9.75 1.58 -5.33
CA VAL A 96 -8.45 1.21 -5.88
C VAL A 96 -8.37 -0.30 -5.99
N GLY A 97 -8.29 -0.82 -7.21
CA GLY A 97 -8.06 -2.23 -7.49
C GLY A 97 -6.95 -2.41 -8.51
N ILE A 98 -6.60 -3.67 -8.79
CA ILE A 98 -5.56 -4.01 -9.78
C ILE A 98 -5.91 -3.59 -11.22
N ALA A 99 -7.19 -3.36 -11.49
CA ALA A 99 -7.69 -2.87 -12.77
C ALA A 99 -7.89 -1.34 -12.79
N SER A 100 -7.69 -0.66 -11.66
CA SER A 100 -7.84 0.79 -11.59
C SER A 100 -6.69 1.46 -12.33
N PRO A 101 -6.93 2.60 -13.01
CA PRO A 101 -5.90 3.30 -13.75
C PRO A 101 -4.76 3.76 -12.82
N ASP A 102 -3.56 3.84 -13.37
CA ASP A 102 -2.41 4.42 -12.67
C ASP A 102 -2.00 3.71 -11.36
N VAL A 103 -2.43 2.46 -11.16
CA VAL A 103 -2.07 1.62 -10.01
C VAL A 103 -0.90 0.71 -10.38
N LEU A 104 0.16 0.76 -9.59
CA LEU A 104 1.40 0.02 -9.83
C LEU A 104 1.48 -1.26 -9.00
N CYS A 105 0.96 -1.22 -7.79
CA CYS A 105 0.92 -2.37 -6.90
C CYS A 105 -0.16 -2.19 -5.82
N VAL A 106 -0.61 -3.32 -5.27
CA VAL A 106 -1.58 -3.38 -4.17
C VAL A 106 -1.14 -4.48 -3.20
N LEU A 107 -1.14 -4.16 -1.91
CA LEU A 107 -1.02 -5.09 -0.78
C LEU A 107 -2.31 -5.00 0.03
N GLU A 108 -2.94 -6.13 0.28
CA GLU A 108 -4.07 -6.25 1.19
C GLU A 108 -3.72 -7.25 2.29
N LYS A 109 -3.89 -6.83 3.53
CA LYS A 109 -3.84 -7.70 4.71
C LYS A 109 -5.23 -7.80 5.27
N PHE A 110 -5.66 -9.01 5.57
CA PHE A 110 -7.01 -9.24 6.08
C PHE A 110 -6.99 -10.25 7.22
N SER A 111 -7.85 -10.03 8.20
CA SER A 111 -8.09 -10.99 9.27
C SER A 111 -9.56 -11.12 9.63
N VAL A 112 -9.97 -12.34 9.98
CA VAL A 112 -11.28 -12.65 10.58
C VAL A 112 -11.07 -13.33 11.92
N VAL A 113 -11.80 -12.87 12.93
CA VAL A 113 -11.78 -13.47 14.27
C VAL A 113 -13.20 -13.83 14.69
N GLY A 114 -13.40 -15.06 15.19
CA GLY A 114 -14.69 -15.50 15.75
C GLY A 114 -15.62 -16.23 14.78
N ALA A 115 -15.17 -16.58 13.57
CA ALA A 115 -15.98 -17.33 12.60
C ALA A 115 -16.05 -18.85 12.93
N SER A 116 -16.62 -19.21 14.09
CA SER A 116 -16.75 -20.62 14.50
C SER A 116 -18.19 -20.94 14.90
N PRO A 117 -18.75 -22.08 14.45
CA PRO A 117 -20.08 -22.54 14.85
C PRO A 117 -20.12 -23.02 16.32
N SER A 118 -18.96 -23.12 17.00
CA SER A 118 -18.88 -23.51 18.41
C SER A 118 -18.28 -22.37 19.25
N PRO A 119 -18.96 -21.91 20.31
CA PRO A 119 -18.47 -20.85 21.19
C PRO A 119 -17.23 -21.24 22.01
N SER A 120 -16.79 -22.50 21.96
CA SER A 120 -15.62 -23.00 22.70
C SER A 120 -14.31 -23.03 21.91
N ALA A 121 -14.32 -22.64 20.62
CA ALA A 121 -13.13 -22.63 19.77
C ALA A 121 -13.20 -21.48 18.75
N PRO A 122 -12.70 -20.28 19.07
CA PRO A 122 -12.69 -19.18 18.12
C PRO A 122 -11.79 -19.52 16.92
N ALA A 123 -12.31 -19.34 15.71
CA ALA A 123 -11.52 -19.47 14.49
C ALA A 123 -10.84 -18.13 14.18
N VAL A 124 -9.61 -18.21 13.68
CA VAL A 124 -8.84 -17.08 13.16
C VAL A 124 -8.45 -17.41 11.73
N LEU A 125 -8.77 -16.52 10.81
CA LEU A 125 -8.38 -16.58 9.41
C LEU A 125 -7.55 -15.34 9.12
N VAL A 126 -6.37 -15.50 8.54
CA VAL A 126 -5.50 -14.39 8.12
C VAL A 126 -5.03 -14.68 6.71
N TRP A 127 -5.04 -13.66 5.86
CA TRP A 127 -4.42 -13.73 4.54
C TRP A 127 -3.80 -12.40 4.16
N GLU A 128 -2.90 -12.50 3.20
CA GLU A 128 -2.20 -11.38 2.60
C GLU A 128 -2.19 -11.59 1.09
N ASP A 129 -2.69 -10.61 0.36
CA ASP A 129 -2.67 -10.59 -1.09
C ASP A 129 -1.73 -9.49 -1.56
N TRP A 130 -0.77 -9.86 -2.40
CA TRP A 130 0.23 -8.95 -2.95
C TRP A 130 0.19 -9.02 -4.47
N TYR A 131 -0.04 -7.88 -5.10
CA TYR A 131 0.02 -7.67 -6.54
C TYR A 131 1.11 -6.64 -6.80
N GLY A 132 2.27 -7.10 -7.23
CA GLY A 132 3.41 -6.23 -7.50
C GLY A 132 3.41 -5.65 -8.91
N PRO A 133 4.33 -4.72 -9.22
CA PRO A 133 4.49 -4.22 -10.58
C PRO A 133 4.82 -5.34 -11.58
N LYS A 134 5.50 -6.40 -11.15
CA LYS A 134 5.78 -7.57 -12.01
C LYS A 134 4.52 -8.30 -12.46
N ASP A 135 3.46 -8.26 -11.66
CA ASP A 135 2.18 -8.92 -11.97
C ASP A 135 1.29 -8.02 -12.83
N LEU A 136 1.28 -6.71 -12.54
CA LEU A 136 0.41 -5.74 -13.20
C LEU A 136 1.03 -5.11 -14.46
N HIS A 137 2.34 -4.91 -14.44
CA HIS A 137 3.14 -4.21 -15.46
C HIS A 137 4.46 -4.96 -15.72
N PRO A 138 4.43 -6.14 -16.39
CA PRO A 138 5.59 -7.02 -16.50
C PRO A 138 6.86 -6.37 -17.08
N GLU A 139 6.69 -5.38 -17.96
CA GLU A 139 7.76 -4.61 -18.59
C GLU A 139 8.25 -3.42 -17.74
N GLY A 140 7.66 -3.21 -16.57
CA GLY A 140 7.86 -2.05 -15.69
C GLY A 140 6.88 -0.92 -15.99
N TYR A 141 6.50 -0.19 -14.94
CA TYR A 141 5.61 0.96 -15.05
C TYR A 141 6.40 2.24 -15.25
N THR A 142 6.15 2.96 -16.36
CA THR A 142 6.83 4.22 -16.64
C THR A 142 6.21 5.37 -15.86
N VAL A 143 7.01 6.05 -15.03
CA VAL A 143 6.62 7.26 -14.31
C VAL A 143 7.41 8.48 -14.80
N VAL A 144 6.71 9.60 -14.88
CA VAL A 144 7.26 10.94 -15.21
C VAL A 144 6.95 11.98 -14.13
N SER A 145 6.34 11.51 -13.05
CA SER A 145 5.89 12.28 -11.91
C SER A 145 6.23 11.53 -10.63
N ASP A 146 5.96 12.16 -9.50
CA ASP A 146 6.10 11.53 -8.20
C ASP A 146 5.12 10.37 -8.02
N LEU A 147 5.48 9.48 -7.09
CA LEU A 147 4.69 8.32 -6.74
C LEU A 147 3.96 8.55 -5.43
N LEU A 148 2.69 8.18 -5.37
CA LEU A 148 1.87 8.23 -4.18
C LEU A 148 1.75 6.84 -3.57
N ILE A 149 1.90 6.75 -2.26
CA ILE A 149 1.70 5.53 -1.47
C ILE A 149 0.45 5.74 -0.64
N GLY A 150 -0.64 5.08 -1.02
CA GLY A 150 -1.91 5.12 -0.29
C GLY A 150 -1.93 4.08 0.83
N VAL A 151 -2.45 4.47 1.99
CA VAL A 151 -2.74 3.58 3.12
C VAL A 151 -4.17 3.80 3.63
N ALA A 152 -4.87 2.72 3.91
CA ALA A 152 -6.14 2.74 4.63
C ALA A 152 -6.28 1.48 5.51
N ALA A 153 -7.04 1.59 6.59
CA ALA A 153 -7.31 0.48 7.49
C ALA A 153 -8.75 0.55 8.03
N ASP A 154 -9.36 -0.62 8.18
CA ASP A 154 -10.69 -0.80 8.77
C ASP A 154 -10.59 -1.82 9.91
N ASN A 155 -11.11 -1.45 11.09
CA ASN A 155 -11.21 -2.26 12.30
C ASN A 155 -9.87 -2.87 12.76
N TRP A 156 -8.74 -2.18 12.56
CA TRP A 156 -7.42 -2.63 12.99
C TRP A 156 -7.16 -2.26 14.47
N SER A 157 -8.03 -2.73 15.34
CA SER A 157 -8.12 -2.33 16.76
C SER A 157 -6.92 -2.75 17.62
N ALA A 158 -6.16 -3.76 17.20
CA ALA A 158 -4.98 -4.23 17.92
C ALA A 158 -3.88 -3.15 18.05
N GLN A 159 -3.88 -2.18 17.13
CA GLN A 159 -3.01 -1.00 17.11
C GLN A 159 -3.84 0.29 17.17
N ALA A 160 -5.02 0.26 17.78
CA ALA A 160 -5.83 1.48 17.94
C ALA A 160 -5.03 2.55 18.69
N GLU A 161 -5.11 3.78 18.21
CA GLU A 161 -4.36 4.94 18.74
C GLU A 161 -2.82 4.85 18.62
N ASP A 162 -2.28 3.83 17.94
CA ASP A 162 -0.85 3.71 17.68
C ASP A 162 -0.43 4.33 16.34
N THR A 163 0.85 4.71 16.27
CA THR A 163 1.53 5.13 15.03
C THR A 163 2.27 3.94 14.42
N LEU A 164 1.90 3.60 13.18
CA LEU A 164 2.56 2.57 12.37
C LEU A 164 3.50 3.21 11.34
N GLU A 165 4.51 2.45 10.93
CA GLU A 165 5.44 2.84 9.88
C GLU A 165 5.29 1.91 8.66
N VAL A 166 5.42 2.45 7.45
CA VAL A 166 5.57 1.67 6.23
C VAL A 166 6.92 2.02 5.62
N ASP A 167 7.82 1.05 5.55
CA ASP A 167 9.00 1.15 4.72
C ASP A 167 8.64 0.79 3.28
N ILE A 168 9.08 1.64 2.35
CA ILE A 168 8.89 1.44 0.92
C ILE A 168 10.26 1.28 0.26
N MET A 169 10.40 0.28 -0.59
CA MET A 169 11.55 0.13 -1.47
C MET A 169 11.08 0.05 -2.92
N LEU A 170 11.65 0.90 -3.76
CA LEU A 170 11.44 0.90 -5.21
C LEU A 170 12.71 0.42 -5.90
N ILE A 171 12.55 -0.46 -6.89
CA ILE A 171 13.60 -0.79 -7.86
C ILE A 171 13.15 -0.24 -9.20
N ALA A 172 13.89 0.71 -9.73
CA ALA A 172 13.55 1.41 -10.95
C ALA A 172 14.74 1.53 -11.90
N GLU A 173 14.48 1.62 -13.20
CA GLU A 173 15.48 1.90 -14.21
C GLU A 173 15.27 3.28 -14.84
N PRO A 174 16.30 4.14 -14.90
CA PRO A 174 16.25 5.37 -15.68
C PRO A 174 16.06 5.07 -17.17
N ILE A 175 15.03 5.64 -17.77
CA ILE A 175 14.71 5.47 -19.18
C ILE A 175 14.54 6.82 -19.88
N LYS A 176 14.84 6.85 -21.18
CA LYS A 176 14.44 7.96 -22.05
C LYS A 176 13.09 7.66 -22.64
N ILE A 177 12.18 8.62 -22.54
CA ILE A 177 10.80 8.47 -23.00
C ILE A 177 10.65 9.10 -24.39
N THR A 178 9.95 8.41 -25.28
CA THR A 178 9.64 8.92 -26.62
C THR A 178 8.59 10.02 -26.54
N THR A 179 8.55 10.92 -27.52
CA THR A 179 7.57 12.02 -27.54
C THR A 179 6.12 11.50 -27.51
N GLU A 180 5.85 10.41 -28.22
CA GLU A 180 4.52 9.77 -28.25
C GLU A 180 4.12 9.25 -26.88
N ARG A 181 5.01 8.50 -26.21
CA ARG A 181 4.75 7.96 -24.88
C ARG A 181 4.62 9.06 -23.82
N MET A 182 5.38 10.13 -23.94
CA MET A 182 5.25 11.30 -23.06
C MET A 182 3.87 11.95 -23.21
N ASN A 183 3.39 12.11 -24.44
CA ASN A 183 2.08 12.70 -24.70
C ASN A 183 0.94 11.81 -24.18
N GLU A 184 1.07 10.48 -24.29
CA GLU A 184 0.10 9.54 -23.69
C GLU A 184 0.02 9.74 -22.17
N ILE A 185 1.17 9.72 -21.47
CA ILE A 185 1.22 9.85 -20.01
C ILE A 185 0.67 11.22 -19.56
N LEU A 186 1.03 12.29 -20.26
CA LEU A 186 0.51 13.64 -19.96
C LEU A 186 -0.99 13.77 -20.26
N SER A 187 -1.49 13.11 -21.30
CA SER A 187 -2.93 13.11 -21.62
C SER A 187 -3.74 12.34 -20.56
N GLN A 188 -3.20 11.23 -20.04
CA GLN A 188 -3.80 10.49 -18.93
C GLN A 188 -3.84 11.32 -17.65
N ALA A 189 -2.83 12.15 -17.40
CA ALA A 189 -2.81 13.07 -16.27
C ALA A 189 -3.78 14.27 -16.44
N GLN A 190 -4.22 14.59 -17.66
CA GLN A 190 -5.14 15.70 -17.97
C GLN A 190 -6.62 15.31 -18.05
N ASP A 191 -6.94 14.02 -18.22
CA ASP A 191 -8.32 13.51 -18.30
C ASP A 191 -8.98 13.42 -16.90
N LEU A 192 -8.77 14.50 -16.12
CA LEU A 192 -9.16 14.71 -14.73
C LEU A 192 -10.42 15.55 -14.64
#